data_AF-A0A0F9LAH5-F1
#
_entry.id   AF-A0A0F9LAH5-F1
#
_cell.length_a   1.000
_cell.length_b   1.000
_cell.length_c   1.000
_cell.angle_alpha   90.00
_cell.angle_beta   90.00
_cell.angle_gamma   90.00
#
_symmetry.space_group_name_H-M   'P 1'
#
loop_
_entity.id
_entity.type
_entity.pdbx_description
1 polymer ?
#
loop_
_entity_poly.entity_id
_entity_poly.type
_entity_poly.pdbx_seq_one_letter_code
_entity_poly.pdbx_strand_id
1 'polypeptide(L)'
;MISIELILRKIKIKNFLSYKETEFTDLKKYNILIGKNSSGKSNLFKIFQLLIDCYNNKSFNKNFIYNGDENKEVYFILEFEFSEKFRKELLFSLFNLKVFENTFRFNEGKLGYPPPNEWKHHEKKFDWFKSKGYFFGFSCQIGFYKDSNA
;
A
#
# COMPACT_ATOMS: atom_id res chain seq x y z
N MET A 1 -5.18 16.01 -14.96
CA MET A 1 -5.55 15.17 -13.79
C MET A 1 -4.61 13.98 -13.78
N ILE A 2 -3.76 13.85 -12.75
CA ILE A 2 -2.84 12.71 -12.60
C ILE A 2 -3.69 11.47 -12.37
N SER A 3 -3.57 10.46 -13.22
CA SER A 3 -4.23 9.17 -13.01
C SER A 3 -3.39 8.38 -12.01
N ILE A 4 -3.92 8.15 -10.82
CA ILE A 4 -3.26 7.33 -9.81
C ILE A 4 -3.38 5.87 -10.25
N GLU A 5 -2.25 5.25 -10.60
CA GLU A 5 -2.18 3.85 -10.96
C GLU A 5 -1.44 3.08 -9.85
N LEU A 6 -2.21 2.39 -9.03
CA LEU A 6 -1.73 1.56 -7.92
C LEU A 6 -1.74 0.09 -8.31
N ILE A 7 -0.69 -0.63 -7.93
CA ILE A 7 -0.56 -2.07 -8.12
C ILE A 7 -0.52 -2.71 -6.74
N LEU A 8 -1.55 -3.48 -6.38
CA LEU A 8 -1.56 -4.24 -5.13
C LEU A 8 -0.48 -5.33 -5.19
N ARG A 9 0.46 -5.32 -4.25
CA ARG A 9 1.60 -6.25 -4.17
C ARG A 9 1.46 -7.26 -3.07
N LYS A 10 0.81 -6.87 -1.98
CA LYS A 10 0.65 -7.74 -0.83
C LYS A 10 -0.66 -7.48 -0.11
N ILE A 11 -1.25 -8.57 0.37
CA ILE A 11 -2.40 -8.58 1.26
C ILE A 11 -2.03 -9.42 2.47
N LYS A 12 -1.94 -8.81 3.65
CA LYS A 12 -1.88 -9.54 4.93
C LYS A 12 -3.25 -9.46 5.59
N ILE A 13 -3.71 -10.57 6.14
CA ILE A 13 -5.04 -10.72 6.75
C ILE A 13 -4.87 -11.38 8.11
N LYS A 14 -5.56 -10.88 9.11
CA LYS A 14 -5.62 -11.49 10.44
C LYS A 14 -7.04 -11.42 10.99
N ASN A 15 -7.47 -12.53 11.59
CA ASN A 15 -8.75 -12.72 12.26
C ASN A 15 -9.99 -12.35 11.41
N PHE A 16 -9.99 -12.70 10.12
CA PHE A 16 -11.10 -12.39 9.21
C PHE A 16 -11.73 -13.65 8.61
N LEU A 17 -13.02 -13.89 8.92
CA LEU A 17 -13.80 -15.04 8.46
C LEU A 17 -13.07 -16.38 8.68
N SER A 18 -12.58 -17.02 7.62
CA SER A 18 -11.83 -18.28 7.69
C SER A 18 -10.32 -18.09 7.87
N TYR A 19 -9.82 -16.86 7.77
CA TYR A 19 -8.40 -16.54 7.88
C TYR A 19 -8.05 -16.16 9.33
N LYS A 20 -7.37 -17.06 10.04
CA LYS A 20 -6.74 -16.74 11.33
C LYS A 20 -5.59 -15.75 11.12
N GLU A 21 -4.65 -16.11 10.26
CA GLU A 21 -3.59 -15.24 9.77
C GLU A 21 -3.12 -15.79 8.41
N THR A 22 -3.02 -14.94 7.40
CA THR A 22 -2.46 -15.32 6.09
C THR A 22 -1.84 -14.12 5.41
N GLU A 23 -0.90 -14.39 4.51
CA GLU A 23 -0.25 -13.37 3.70
C GLU A 23 -0.19 -13.84 2.25
N PHE A 24 -0.56 -12.93 1.33
CA PHE A 24 -0.38 -13.09 -0.10
C PHE A 24 0.68 -12.07 -0.52
N THR A 25 1.85 -12.55 -0.93
CA THR A 25 2.96 -11.71 -1.41
C THR A 25 3.09 -11.79 -2.93
N ASP A 26 3.93 -10.93 -3.49
CA ASP A 26 4.34 -10.97 -4.89
C ASP A 26 3.19 -10.90 -5.90
N LEU A 27 2.07 -10.30 -5.52
CA LEU A 27 0.90 -10.15 -6.38
C LEU A 27 1.30 -9.42 -7.68
N LYS A 28 0.84 -9.98 -8.79
CA LYS A 28 1.09 -9.49 -10.15
C LYS A 28 -0.18 -8.86 -10.71
N LYS A 29 -0.11 -8.36 -11.95
CA LYS A 29 -1.29 -7.84 -12.66
C LYS A 29 -2.36 -8.92 -12.88
N TYR A 30 -1.95 -10.17 -12.98
CA TYR A 30 -2.82 -11.33 -13.12
C TYR A 30 -2.43 -12.36 -12.06
N ASN A 31 -3.40 -12.77 -11.24
CA ASN A 31 -3.21 -13.75 -10.18
C ASN A 31 -4.31 -14.81 -10.29
N ILE A 32 -3.95 -16.08 -10.12
CA ILE A 32 -4.90 -17.19 -10.08
C ILE A 32 -4.96 -17.72 -8.64
N LEU A 33 -6.15 -17.70 -8.05
CA LEU A 33 -6.38 -18.26 -6.72
C LEU A 33 -7.02 -19.65 -6.84
N ILE A 34 -6.24 -20.70 -6.52
CA ILE A 34 -6.67 -22.10 -6.61
C ILE A 34 -6.81 -22.68 -5.21
N GLY A 35 -7.85 -23.49 -4.99
CA GLY A 35 -8.07 -24.18 -3.73
C GLY A 35 -9.38 -24.97 -3.73
N LYS A 36 -9.55 -25.89 -2.77
CA LYS A 36 -10.78 -26.68 -2.61
C LYS A 36 -12.01 -25.80 -2.40
N ASN A 37 -13.20 -26.33 -2.67
CA ASN A 37 -14.44 -25.65 -2.27
C ASN A 37 -14.42 -25.36 -0.78
N SER A 38 -14.98 -24.21 -0.39
CA SER A 38 -15.00 -23.72 0.99
C SER A 38 -13.63 -23.44 1.63
N SER A 39 -12.53 -23.39 0.86
CA SER A 39 -11.20 -23.06 1.38
C SER A 39 -10.98 -21.57 1.69
N GLY A 40 -12.03 -20.75 1.69
CA GLY A 40 -11.93 -19.30 1.97
C GLY A 40 -11.64 -18.41 0.75
N LYS A 41 -11.62 -18.94 -0.49
CA LYS A 41 -11.38 -18.12 -1.70
C LYS A 41 -12.31 -16.92 -1.81
N SER A 42 -13.62 -17.13 -1.66
CA SER A 42 -14.61 -16.03 -1.66
C SER A 42 -14.42 -15.08 -0.48
N ASN A 43 -13.89 -15.56 0.65
CA ASN A 43 -13.60 -14.69 1.78
C ASN A 43 -12.49 -13.69 1.43
N LEU A 44 -11.51 -14.03 0.59
CA LEU A 44 -10.51 -13.04 0.15
C LEU A 44 -11.16 -11.82 -0.50
N PHE A 45 -12.14 -12.04 -1.38
CA PHE A 45 -12.85 -10.96 -2.06
C PHE A 45 -13.78 -10.16 -1.14
N LYS A 46 -14.29 -10.78 -0.07
CA LYS A 46 -15.11 -10.09 0.94
C LYS A 46 -14.35 -8.99 1.68
N ILE A 47 -13.01 -8.98 1.65
CA ILE A 47 -12.20 -7.88 2.20
C ILE A 47 -12.53 -6.58 1.45
N PHE A 48 -12.55 -6.61 0.12
CA PHE A 48 -12.83 -5.42 -0.67
C PHE A 48 -14.28 -4.95 -0.47
N GLN A 49 -15.22 -5.89 -0.34
CA GLN A 49 -16.59 -5.55 0.01
C GLN A 49 -16.66 -4.87 1.38
N LEU A 50 -16.00 -5.43 2.40
CA LEU A 50 -15.90 -4.81 3.71
C LEU A 50 -15.33 -3.39 3.63
N LEU A 51 -14.25 -3.18 2.88
CA LEU A 51 -13.63 -1.85 2.75
C LEU A 51 -14.57 -0.84 2.11
N ILE A 52 -15.33 -1.25 1.09
CA ILE A 52 -16.36 -0.42 0.45
C ILE A 52 -17.50 -0.12 1.44
N ASP A 53 -17.97 -1.12 2.18
CA ASP A 53 -19.03 -0.97 3.17
C ASP A 53 -18.61 -0.03 4.30
N CYS A 54 -17.37 -0.14 4.79
CA CYS A 54 -16.81 0.77 5.79
C CYS A 54 -16.68 2.19 5.25
N TYR A 55 -16.25 2.36 3.99
CA TYR A 55 -16.17 3.67 3.36
C TYR A 55 -17.55 4.34 3.24
N ASN A 56 -18.56 3.59 2.80
CA ASN A 56 -19.90 4.12 2.56
C ASN A 56 -20.71 4.31 3.85
N ASN A 57 -20.68 3.31 4.74
CA ASN A 57 -21.59 3.20 5.89
C ASN A 57 -20.91 3.49 7.24
N LYS A 58 -19.59 3.68 7.25
CA LYS A 58 -18.78 3.89 8.48
C LYS A 58 -19.01 2.83 9.56
N SER A 59 -19.40 1.63 9.16
CA SER A 59 -19.72 0.53 10.07
C SER A 59 -18.95 -0.73 9.71
N PHE A 60 -18.67 -1.54 10.73
CA PHE A 60 -18.03 -2.83 10.60
C PHE A 60 -19.00 -3.92 11.02
N ASN A 61 -19.26 -4.88 10.15
CA ASN A 61 -20.12 -6.02 10.48
C ASN A 61 -19.30 -7.08 11.23
N LYS A 62 -19.65 -7.33 12.50
CA LYS A 62 -18.98 -8.30 13.37
C LYS A 62 -19.00 -9.74 12.83
N ASN A 63 -19.90 -10.08 11.92
CA ASN A 63 -19.92 -11.38 11.25
C ASN A 63 -18.66 -11.66 10.40
N PHE A 64 -17.85 -10.64 10.14
CA PHE A 64 -16.56 -10.77 9.48
C PHE A 64 -15.43 -11.22 10.41
N ILE A 65 -15.62 -11.21 11.72
CA ILE A 65 -14.58 -11.61 12.68
C ILE A 65 -14.38 -13.13 12.63
N TYR A 66 -13.12 -13.57 12.68
CA TYR A 66 -12.76 -14.98 12.71
C TYR A 66 -13.46 -15.72 13.86
N ASN A 67 -14.23 -16.75 13.51
CA ASN A 67 -15.09 -17.52 14.41
C ASN A 67 -16.12 -16.70 15.21
N GLY A 68 -16.41 -15.45 14.80
CA GLY A 68 -17.33 -14.57 15.52
C GLY A 68 -16.84 -14.14 16.91
N ASP A 69 -15.56 -14.32 17.22
CA ASP A 69 -14.98 -13.95 18.52
C ASP A 69 -14.77 -12.44 18.60
N GLU A 70 -15.73 -11.72 19.17
CA GLU A 70 -15.72 -10.26 19.29
C GLU A 70 -14.52 -9.68 20.07
N ASN A 71 -13.74 -10.50 20.77
CA ASN A 71 -12.53 -10.07 21.45
C ASN A 71 -11.31 -10.04 20.51
N LYS A 72 -11.43 -10.56 19.28
CA LYS A 72 -10.35 -10.54 18.29
C LYS A 72 -10.41 -9.26 17.47
N GLU A 73 -9.24 -8.65 17.32
CA GLU A 73 -9.01 -7.54 16.42
C GLU A 73 -8.86 -8.06 14.99
N VAL A 74 -9.64 -7.51 14.06
CA VAL A 74 -9.53 -7.83 12.63
C VAL A 74 -8.56 -6.86 12.00
N TYR A 75 -7.64 -7.38 11.20
CA TYR A 75 -6.55 -6.56 10.69
C TYR A 75 -6.17 -6.92 9.26
N PHE A 76 -5.93 -5.88 8.47
CA PHE A 76 -5.48 -5.96 7.08
C PHE A 76 -4.27 -5.07 6.85
N ILE A 77 -3.29 -5.58 6.10
CA ILE A 77 -2.25 -4.77 5.47
C ILE A 77 -2.40 -4.90 3.96
N LEU A 78 -2.54 -3.77 3.28
CA LEU A 78 -2.50 -3.69 1.84
C LEU A 78 -1.27 -2.88 1.43
N GLU A 79 -0.35 -3.51 0.70
CA GLU A 79 0.82 -2.83 0.17
C GLU A 79 0.62 -2.57 -1.32
N PHE A 80 0.70 -1.30 -1.71
CA PHE A 80 0.55 -0.85 -3.08
C PHE A 80 1.88 -0.33 -3.60
N GLU A 81 2.25 -0.75 -4.80
CA GLU A 81 3.30 -0.15 -5.59
C GLU A 81 2.72 0.91 -6.54
N PHE A 82 3.43 2.01 -6.71
CA PHE A 82 3.14 3.03 -7.69
C PHE A 82 3.64 2.59 -9.07
N SER A 83 2.80 2.73 -10.10
CA SER A 83 3.26 2.51 -11.47
C SER A 83 4.42 3.43 -11.83
N GLU A 84 5.33 3.00 -12.70
CA GLU A 84 6.47 3.83 -13.09
C GLU A 84 6.03 5.19 -13.65
N LYS A 85 4.91 5.21 -14.38
CA LYS A 85 4.30 6.44 -14.88
C LYS A 85 3.89 7.37 -13.74
N PHE A 86 3.13 6.87 -12.77
CA PHE A 86 2.70 7.67 -11.63
C PHE A 86 3.89 8.16 -10.80
N ARG A 87 4.92 7.32 -10.61
CA ARG A 87 6.17 7.72 -9.93
C ARG A 87 6.86 8.89 -10.63
N LYS A 88 6.94 8.86 -11.97
CA LYS A 88 7.53 9.96 -12.76
C LYS A 88 6.73 11.24 -12.60
N GLU A 89 5.40 11.14 -12.72
CA GLU A 89 4.49 12.30 -12.56
C GLU A 89 4.57 12.89 -11.15
N LEU A 90 4.52 12.05 -10.11
CA LEU A 90 4.64 12.47 -8.71
C LEU A 90 5.97 13.17 -8.45
N LEU A 91 7.09 12.56 -8.87
CA LEU A 91 8.42 13.15 -8.69
C LEU A 91 8.55 14.48 -9.44
N PHE A 92 8.04 14.56 -10.68
CA PHE A 92 8.00 15.80 -11.44
C PHE A 92 7.22 16.90 -10.72
N SER A 93 6.05 16.58 -10.16
CA SER A 93 5.27 17.53 -9.36
C SER A 93 6.04 18.01 -8.11
N LEU A 94 6.68 17.10 -7.38
CA LEU A 94 7.48 17.45 -6.20
C LEU A 94 8.71 18.30 -6.55
N PHE A 95 9.34 18.09 -7.72
CA PHE A 95 10.41 18.96 -8.21
C PHE A 95 9.91 20.36 -8.51
N ASN A 96 8.78 20.50 -9.21
CA ASN A 96 8.21 21.81 -9.55
C ASN A 96 7.80 22.59 -8.30
N LEU A 97 7.39 21.89 -7.24
CA LEU A 97 7.08 22.47 -5.94
C LEU A 97 8.32 22.78 -5.09
N LYS A 98 9.54 22.54 -5.60
CA LYS A 98 10.82 22.76 -4.90
C LYS A 98 10.94 22.06 -3.54
N VAL A 99 10.15 21.00 -3.33
CA VAL A 99 10.13 20.24 -2.06
C VAL A 99 11.52 19.70 -1.72
N PHE A 100 12.25 19.30 -2.76
CA PHE A 100 13.56 18.68 -2.64
C PHE A 100 14.70 19.68 -2.43
N GLU A 101 14.60 20.91 -2.91
CA GLU A 101 15.66 21.92 -2.73
C GLU A 101 15.85 22.30 -1.25
N ASN A 102 14.76 22.25 -0.47
CA ASN A 102 14.80 22.53 0.97
C ASN A 102 15.20 21.30 1.80
N THR A 103 15.01 20.10 1.25
CA THR A 103 15.21 18.82 1.97
C THR A 103 16.61 18.26 1.74
N PHE A 104 17.15 18.42 0.54
CA PHE A 104 18.44 17.85 0.13
C PHE A 104 19.47 18.97 -0.06
N ARG A 105 20.26 19.28 0.97
CA ARG A 105 21.22 20.38 0.95
C ARG A 105 22.59 19.91 0.43
N PHE A 106 23.01 20.46 -0.71
CA PHE A 106 24.34 20.60 -1.37
C PHE A 106 25.57 19.72 -1.04
N ASN A 107 25.73 19.08 0.13
CA ASN A 107 26.91 18.30 0.53
C ASN A 107 26.75 16.77 0.43
N GLU A 108 25.79 16.33 -0.37
CA GLU A 108 25.28 14.97 -0.40
C GLU A 108 26.09 13.99 -1.27
N GLY A 109 27.09 14.47 -2.01
CA GLY A 109 28.02 13.58 -2.75
C GLY A 109 28.72 12.53 -1.86
N LYS A 110 28.81 12.76 -0.54
CA LYS A 110 29.36 11.79 0.43
C LYS A 110 28.39 10.70 0.88
N LEU A 111 27.09 10.87 0.64
CA LEU A 111 26.02 9.95 1.06
C LEU A 111 25.44 9.16 -0.15
N GLY A 112 26.13 9.19 -1.28
CA GLY A 112 25.75 8.46 -2.49
C GLY A 112 24.62 9.11 -3.29
N TYR A 113 24.46 10.43 -3.20
CA TYR A 113 23.55 11.22 -4.01
C TYR A 113 24.20 11.65 -5.34
N PRO A 114 23.42 12.01 -6.38
CA PRO A 114 23.97 12.53 -7.63
C PRO A 114 24.76 13.82 -7.37
N PRO A 115 25.81 14.12 -8.15
CA PRO A 115 26.53 15.37 -8.03
C PRO A 115 25.64 16.57 -8.41
N PRO A 116 25.92 17.80 -7.92
CA PRO A 116 25.03 18.96 -8.07
C PRO A 116 24.67 19.34 -9.53
N ASN A 117 25.56 19.04 -10.48
CA ASN A 117 25.31 19.21 -11.91
C ASN A 117 24.25 18.23 -12.43
N GLU A 118 24.20 17.01 -11.90
CA GLU A 118 23.20 16.00 -12.24
C GLU A 118 21.84 16.27 -11.58
N TRP A 119 21.84 16.97 -10.44
CA TRP A 119 20.62 17.52 -9.83
C TRP A 119 19.95 18.63 -10.64
N LYS A 120 20.42 18.97 -11.84
CA LYS A 120 19.66 19.83 -12.75
C LYS A 120 18.77 19.03 -13.70
N HIS A 121 19.04 17.73 -13.86
CA HIS A 121 18.34 16.87 -14.79
C HIS A 121 17.30 16.02 -14.06
N HIS A 122 16.01 16.24 -14.34
CA HIS A 122 14.91 15.54 -13.65
C HIS A 122 14.98 14.01 -13.82
N GLU A 123 15.44 13.53 -14.98
CA GLU A 123 15.60 12.10 -15.27
C GLU A 123 16.66 11.46 -14.38
N LYS A 124 17.85 12.08 -14.24
CA LYS A 124 18.91 11.56 -13.38
C LYS A 124 18.48 11.49 -11.91
N LYS A 125 17.69 12.47 -11.44
CA LYS A 125 17.11 12.40 -10.09
C LYS A 125 16.11 11.27 -9.97
N PHE A 126 15.24 11.09 -10.97
CA PHE A 126 14.26 10.01 -10.98
C PHE A 126 14.95 8.65 -10.89
N ASP A 127 15.97 8.41 -11.69
CA ASP A 127 16.74 7.16 -11.67
C ASP A 127 17.42 6.94 -10.32
N TRP A 128 17.96 8.01 -9.73
CA TRP A 128 18.52 7.93 -8.39
C TRP A 128 17.47 7.57 -7.33
N PHE A 129 16.33 8.29 -7.28
CA PHE A 129 15.22 7.97 -6.37
C PHE A 129 14.73 6.53 -6.57
N LYS A 130 14.63 6.08 -7.83
CA LYS A 130 14.27 4.71 -8.19
C LYS A 130 15.28 3.70 -7.64
N SER A 131 16.58 3.95 -7.80
CA SER A 131 17.66 3.07 -7.32
C SER A 131 17.68 2.92 -5.79
N LYS A 132 17.25 3.96 -5.07
CA LYS A 132 17.16 3.97 -3.60
C LYS A 132 15.81 3.45 -3.08
N GLY A 133 14.88 3.07 -3.95
CA GLY A 133 13.55 2.60 -3.56
C GLY A 133 12.60 3.70 -3.09
N TYR A 134 12.93 4.98 -3.29
CA TYR A 134 12.03 6.08 -2.92
C TYR A 134 10.80 6.14 -3.82
N PHE A 135 9.69 6.60 -3.23
CA PHE A 135 8.39 6.71 -3.90
C PHE A 135 8.00 5.40 -4.59
N PHE A 136 8.36 4.26 -4.02
CA PHE A 136 8.02 2.95 -4.57
C PHE A 136 6.53 2.67 -4.42
N GLY A 137 5.93 3.10 -3.30
CA GLY A 137 4.55 2.80 -2.97
C GLY A 137 4.20 3.20 -1.55
N PHE A 138 3.13 2.64 -1.03
CA PHE A 138 2.73 2.80 0.37
C PHE A 138 2.09 1.52 0.92
N SER A 139 2.06 1.43 2.24
CA SER A 139 1.34 0.39 2.96
C SER A 139 0.18 1.03 3.72
N CYS A 140 -1.00 0.43 3.62
CA CYS A 140 -2.17 0.81 4.39
C CYS A 140 -2.47 -0.29 5.41
N GLN A 141 -2.52 0.11 6.67
CA GLN A 141 -2.87 -0.73 7.81
C GLN A 141 -4.27 -0.37 8.26
N ILE A 142 -5.18 -1.36 8.25
CA ILE A 142 -6.58 -1.19 8.60
C ILE A 142 -6.90 -2.18 9.71
N GLY A 143 -7.26 -1.66 10.88
CA GLY A 143 -7.61 -2.46 12.05
C GLY A 143 -9.01 -2.13 12.54
N PHE A 144 -9.75 -3.17 12.92
CA PHE A 144 -11.04 -3.07 13.56
C PHE A 144 -10.92 -3.63 14.97
N TYR A 145 -11.15 -2.75 15.93
CA TYR A 145 -10.97 -3.00 17.34
C TYR A 145 -12.32 -2.90 18.02
N LYS A 146 -12.52 -3.68 19.08
CA LYS A 146 -13.63 -3.45 19.99
C LYS A 146 -13.32 -2.16 20.76
N ASP A 147 -14.25 -1.21 20.76
CA ASP A 147 -14.12 -0.04 21.62
C ASP A 147 -14.05 -0.50 23.08
N SER A 148 -12.98 -0.11 23.77
CA SER A 148 -12.74 -0.49 25.18
C SER A 148 -13.66 0.27 26.14
N ASN A 149 -14.48 1.20 25.63
CA ASN A 149 -15.25 2.19 26.40
C ASN A 149 -16.77 2.14 26.14
N ALA A 150 -17.30 0.99 25.70
CA ALA A 150 -18.74 0.77 25.53
C ALA A 150 -19.29 -0.26 26.52
#